data_AF-A0A7X7NVU3-F1
#
_entry.id   AF-A0A7X7NVU3-F1
#
_cell.length_a   1.000
_cell.length_b   1.000
_cell.length_c   1.000
_cell.angle_alpha   90.00
_cell.angle_beta   90.00
_cell.angle_gamma   90.00
#
_symmetry.space_group_name_H-M   'P 1'
#
loop_
_entity.id
_entity.type
_entity.pdbx_description
1 polymer ?
#
loop_
_entity_poly.entity_id
_entity_poly.type
_entity_poly.pdbx_seq_one_letter_code
_entity_poly.pdbx_strand_id
1 'polypeptide(L)'
;MITAFIVVAKKEGAKDSGTITIELVDLENNVLSTKNHDFKKGDTLFQILDSNYDLEYQNEVYGVFITKIDELYAPNRNEYFIKIEVNGEFSSVGVSQIKLEDQMIITFTLTKVNLS
;
A
#
# COMPACT_ATOMS: atom_id res chain seq x y z
N MET A 1 8.06 -17.25 -34.63
CA MET A 1 7.45 -17.26 -33.28
C MET A 1 8.03 -16.07 -32.53
N ILE A 2 7.19 -15.11 -32.14
CA ILE A 2 7.63 -13.93 -31.38
C ILE A 2 7.48 -14.30 -29.91
N THR A 3 8.60 -14.52 -29.23
CA THR A 3 8.63 -14.73 -27.78
C THR A 3 8.43 -13.36 -27.13
N ALA A 4 7.20 -13.07 -26.70
CA ALA A 4 6.93 -11.93 -25.85
C ALA A 4 7.51 -12.21 -24.45
N PHE A 5 8.57 -11.50 -24.05
CA PHE A 5 8.98 -11.43 -22.66
C PHE A 5 7.99 -10.55 -21.92
N ILE A 6 6.98 -11.16 -21.31
CA ILE A 6 6.19 -10.48 -20.29
C ILE A 6 7.10 -10.36 -19.08
N VAL A 7 7.59 -9.14 -18.80
CA VAL A 7 8.17 -8.81 -17.49
C VAL A 7 7.01 -8.84 -16.51
N VAL A 8 6.72 -10.01 -15.97
CA VAL A 8 5.84 -10.14 -14.81
C VAL A 8 6.58 -9.44 -13.68
N ALA A 9 6.08 -8.28 -13.25
CA ALA A 9 6.51 -7.66 -12.00
C ALA A 9 6.40 -8.74 -10.91
N LYS A 10 7.55 -9.27 -10.49
CA LYS A 10 7.61 -10.43 -9.60
C LYS A 10 7.00 -9.99 -8.27
N LYS A 11 5.79 -10.45 -7.95
CA LYS A 11 5.19 -10.27 -6.62
C LYS A 11 6.15 -10.91 -5.61
N GLU A 12 6.91 -10.09 -4.89
CA GLU A 12 7.84 -10.56 -3.87
C GLU A 12 7.08 -10.64 -2.54
N GLY A 13 6.43 -11.78 -2.31
CA GLY A 13 5.78 -12.07 -1.02
C GLY A 13 6.78 -12.11 0.14
N ALA A 14 6.26 -12.04 1.36
CA ALA A 14 7.05 -12.05 2.58
C ALA A 14 7.99 -13.27 2.65
N LYS A 15 9.22 -13.06 3.14
CA LYS A 15 10.20 -14.14 3.26
C LYS A 15 9.99 -15.00 4.51
N ASP A 16 9.44 -14.39 5.55
CA ASP A 16 9.16 -14.97 6.86
C ASP A 16 7.74 -14.59 7.32
N SER A 17 7.39 -14.94 8.55
CA SER A 17 6.12 -14.57 9.19
C SER A 17 6.38 -13.54 10.29
N GLY A 18 5.40 -12.71 10.60
CA GLY A 18 5.52 -11.67 11.62
C GLY A 18 4.23 -10.86 11.74
N THR A 19 4.33 -9.71 12.38
CA THR A 19 3.22 -8.77 12.55
C THR A 19 3.64 -7.39 12.04
N ILE A 20 2.79 -6.77 11.22
CA ILE A 20 2.94 -5.36 10.82
C ILE A 20 1.89 -4.50 11.50
N THR A 21 2.19 -3.21 11.63
CA THR A 21 1.21 -2.19 12.04
C THR A 21 0.83 -1.37 10.81
N ILE A 22 -0.47 -1.24 10.54
CA ILE A 22 -1.00 -0.37 9.48
C ILE A 22 -1.70 0.83 10.11
N GLU A 23 -1.27 2.02 9.72
CA GLU A 23 -1.82 3.30 10.15
C GLU A 23 -2.48 4.02 8.98
N LEU A 24 -3.68 4.56 9.20
CA LEU A 24 -4.40 5.40 8.24
C LEU A 24 -4.44 6.82 8.78
N VAL A 25 -3.99 7.78 7.97
CA VAL A 25 -3.82 9.18 8.36
C VAL A 25 -4.52 10.09 7.35
N ASP A 26 -5.36 11.00 7.84
CA ASP A 26 -6.08 11.95 6.98
C ASP A 26 -5.20 13.12 6.48
N LEU A 27 -5.81 14.05 5.75
CA LEU A 27 -5.13 15.22 5.20
C LEU A 27 -4.63 16.22 6.28
N GLU A 28 -5.24 16.21 7.46
CA GLU A 28 -4.90 17.07 8.61
C GLU A 28 -3.84 16.42 9.51
N ASN A 29 -3.35 15.23 9.16
CA ASN A 29 -2.46 14.37 9.95
C ASN A 29 -3.11 13.78 11.21
N ASN A 30 -4.44 13.65 11.24
CA ASN A 30 -5.11 12.88 12.28
C ASN A 30 -5.03 11.38 11.96
N VAL A 31 -4.72 10.57 12.97
CA VAL A 31 -4.75 9.11 12.85
C VAL A 31 -6.20 8.64 12.88
N LEU A 32 -6.67 8.11 11.75
CA LEU A 32 -8.01 7.54 11.59
C LEU A 32 -8.08 6.12 12.15
N SER A 33 -7.01 5.34 11.99
CA SER A 33 -6.96 3.94 12.45
C SER A 33 -5.51 3.48 12.61
N THR A 34 -5.26 2.65 13.63
CA THR A 34 -4.02 1.88 13.82
C THR A 34 -4.40 0.43 14.12
N LYS A 35 -4.00 -0.51 13.26
CA LYS A 35 -4.33 -1.95 13.41
C LYS A 35 -3.09 -2.81 13.17
N ASN A 36 -2.97 -3.88 13.95
CA ASN A 36 -1.93 -4.90 13.74
C ASN A 36 -2.45 -6.01 12.85
N HIS A 37 -1.60 -6.50 11.95
CA HIS A 37 -1.90 -7.61 11.05
C HIS A 37 -0.77 -8.61 11.06
N ASP A 38 -1.11 -9.86 11.36
CA ASP A 38 -0.20 -10.97 11.21
C ASP A 38 -0.08 -11.35 9.74
N PHE A 39 1.15 -11.62 9.30
CA PHE A 39 1.45 -12.12 7.96
C PHE A 39 2.29 -13.39 8.03
N LYS A 40 2.14 -14.22 7.01
CA LYS A 40 2.92 -15.44 6.83
C LYS A 40 3.84 -15.31 5.63
N LYS A 41 4.81 -16.21 5.56
CA LYS A 41 5.65 -16.35 4.38
C LYS A 41 4.80 -16.48 3.11
N GLY A 42 5.09 -15.64 2.13
CA GLY A 42 4.38 -15.56 0.85
C GLY A 42 3.28 -14.49 0.80
N ASP A 43 2.83 -13.96 1.94
CA ASP A 43 1.82 -12.91 1.96
C ASP A 43 2.37 -11.59 1.42
N THR A 44 1.49 -10.77 0.86
CA THR A 44 1.79 -9.42 0.36
C THR A 44 0.97 -8.39 1.11
N LEU A 45 1.48 -7.17 1.21
CA LEU A 45 0.73 -6.07 1.83
C LEU A 45 -0.62 -5.85 1.12
N PHE A 46 -0.65 -5.97 -0.21
CA PHE A 46 -1.89 -5.89 -0.97
C PHE A 46 -2.95 -6.91 -0.49
N GLN A 47 -2.57 -8.18 -0.28
CA GLN A 47 -3.52 -9.20 0.22
C GLN A 47 -4.02 -8.88 1.63
N ILE A 48 -3.16 -8.36 2.49
CA ILE A 48 -3.55 -7.95 3.85
C ILE A 48 -4.57 -6.82 3.78
N LEU A 49 -4.36 -5.83 2.92
CA LEU A 49 -5.32 -4.75 2.72
C LEU A 49 -6.65 -5.26 2.16
N ASP A 50 -6.60 -6.02 1.05
CA ASP A 50 -7.79 -6.53 0.35
C ASP A 50 -8.65 -7.47 1.22
N SER A 51 -8.02 -8.17 2.18
CA SER A 51 -8.74 -9.10 3.07
C SER A 51 -9.32 -8.46 4.33
N ASN A 52 -8.82 -7.28 4.75
CA ASN A 52 -9.13 -6.70 6.06
C ASN A 52 -9.74 -5.30 6.01
N TYR A 53 -9.79 -4.67 4.84
CA TYR A 53 -10.23 -3.29 4.66
C TYR A 53 -11.20 -3.18 3.49
N ASP A 54 -12.04 -2.14 3.50
CA ASP A 54 -12.77 -1.73 2.31
C ASP A 54 -11.80 -1.01 1.35
N LEU A 55 -11.24 -1.80 0.42
CA LEU A 55 -10.17 -1.37 -0.49
C LEU A 55 -10.74 -1.07 -1.89
N GLU A 56 -10.56 0.17 -2.36
CA GLU A 56 -10.77 0.51 -3.78
C GLU A 56 -9.42 0.82 -4.43
N TYR A 57 -9.19 0.24 -5.61
CA TYR A 57 -7.93 0.39 -6.33
C TYR A 57 -8.08 0.25 -7.84
N GLN A 58 -7.09 0.76 -8.57
CA GLN A 58 -6.96 0.64 -10.02
C GLN A 58 -5.65 -0.10 -10.37
N ASN A 59 -5.74 -1.03 -11.32
CA ASN A 59 -4.55 -1.70 -11.84
C ASN A 59 -3.93 -0.84 -12.93
N GLU A 60 -2.74 -0.29 -12.67
CA GLU A 60 -1.98 0.53 -13.61
C GLU A 60 -0.73 -0.23 -14.09
N VAL A 61 -0.13 0.25 -15.18
CA VAL A 61 1.09 -0.35 -15.76
C VAL A 61 2.24 -0.42 -14.74
N TYR A 62 2.27 0.53 -13.79
CA TYR A 62 3.30 0.64 -12.77
C TYR A 62 2.96 -0.06 -11.45
N GLY A 63 1.73 -0.58 -11.30
CA GLY A 63 1.29 -1.28 -10.09
C GLY A 63 -0.14 -0.95 -9.68
N VAL A 64 -0.50 -1.36 -8.47
CA VAL A 64 -1.81 -1.08 -7.88
C VAL A 64 -1.84 0.34 -7.34
N PHE A 65 -2.74 1.16 -7.87
CA PHE A 65 -3.02 2.51 -7.38
C PHE A 65 -4.22 2.47 -6.45
N ILE A 66 -4.02 2.71 -5.15
CA ILE A 66 -5.09 2.68 -4.15
C ILE A 66 -5.80 4.03 -4.11
N THR A 67 -7.13 4.00 -4.19
CA THR A 67 -7.99 5.19 -4.10
C THR A 67 -8.78 5.25 -2.79
N LYS A 68 -8.92 4.12 -2.08
CA LYS A 68 -9.61 4.06 -0.79
C LYS A 68 -9.07 2.94 0.10
N ILE A 69 -8.96 3.20 1.40
CA ILE A 69 -8.77 2.20 2.45
C ILE A 69 -9.69 2.55 3.63
N ASP A 70 -10.77 1.79 3.86
CA ASP A 70 -11.80 2.13 4.85
C ASP A 70 -12.29 3.59 4.69
N GLU A 71 -12.10 4.43 5.71
CA GLU A 71 -12.49 5.85 5.75
C GLU A 71 -11.49 6.76 5.01
N LEU A 72 -10.30 6.26 4.69
CA LEU A 72 -9.27 7.00 3.96
C LEU A 72 -9.57 6.98 2.46
N TYR A 73 -10.20 8.04 1.95
CA TYR A 73 -10.63 8.14 0.56
C TYR A 73 -9.98 9.31 -0.18
N ALA A 74 -9.48 9.07 -1.39
CA ALA A 74 -8.96 10.10 -2.29
C ALA A 74 -10.05 10.49 -3.33
N PRO A 75 -10.80 11.59 -3.13
CA PRO A 75 -11.99 11.90 -3.93
C PRO A 75 -11.68 12.33 -5.38
N ASN A 76 -10.49 12.87 -5.63
CA ASN A 76 -10.05 13.28 -6.96
C ASN A 76 -8.58 12.88 -7.17
N ARG A 77 -8.33 11.88 -8.01
CA ARG A 77 -6.99 11.35 -8.29
C ARG A 77 -5.99 12.37 -8.88
N ASN A 78 -6.48 13.45 -9.47
CA ASN A 78 -5.61 14.51 -10.02
C ASN A 78 -5.17 15.50 -8.93
N GLU A 79 -5.84 15.49 -7.78
CA GLU A 79 -5.62 16.43 -6.68
C GLU A 79 -5.18 15.73 -5.39
N TYR A 80 -5.46 14.43 -5.23
CA TYR A 80 -5.17 13.67 -4.03
C TYR A 80 -4.66 12.27 -4.38
N PHE A 81 -3.74 11.78 -3.56
CA PHE A 81 -3.24 10.41 -3.61
C PHE A 81 -2.98 9.90 -2.19
N ILE A 82 -2.93 8.58 -2.03
CA ILE A 82 -2.55 7.94 -0.77
C ILE A 82 -1.04 7.70 -0.81
N LYS A 83 -0.31 8.47 0.00
CA LYS A 83 1.14 8.30 0.22
C LYS A 83 1.37 7.08 1.10
N ILE A 84 2.42 6.30 0.81
CA ILE A 84 2.83 5.16 1.62
C ILE A 84 4.17 5.47 2.25
N GLU A 85 4.25 5.32 3.57
CA GLU A 85 5.49 5.40 4.34
C GLU A 85 5.73 4.07 5.05
N VAL A 86 6.98 3.59 5.03
CA VAL A 86 7.40 2.37 5.72
C VAL A 86 8.44 2.77 6.75
N ASN A 87 8.14 2.51 8.04
CA ASN A 87 8.96 2.93 9.18
C ASN A 87 9.32 4.44 9.16
N GLY A 88 8.37 5.27 8.71
CA GLY A 88 8.54 6.73 8.62
C GLY A 88 9.27 7.22 7.36
N GLU A 89 9.70 6.34 6.46
CA GLU A 89 10.34 6.70 5.20
C GLU A 89 9.39 6.53 4.01
N PHE A 90 9.40 7.49 3.08
CA PHE A 90 8.58 7.43 1.87
C PHE A 90 8.91 6.18 1.03
N SER A 91 7.88 5.40 0.69
CA SER A 91 8.04 4.22 -0.15
C SER A 91 8.13 4.60 -1.63
N SER A 92 9.19 4.15 -2.30
CA SER A 92 9.34 4.27 -3.76
C SER A 92 8.59 3.19 -4.55
N VAL A 93 7.96 2.24 -3.85
CA VAL A 93 7.26 1.10 -4.43
C VAL A 93 5.83 0.99 -3.89
N GLY A 94 4.94 0.37 -4.67
CA GLY A 94 3.56 0.16 -4.29
C GLY A 94 3.34 -1.04 -3.37
N VAL A 95 2.12 -1.20 -2.88
CA VAL A 95 1.72 -2.26 -1.92
C VAL A 95 1.94 -3.70 -2.39
N SER A 96 2.11 -3.94 -3.70
CA SER A 96 2.42 -5.27 -4.24
C SER A 96 3.92 -5.62 -4.22
N GLN A 97 4.77 -4.64 -3.90
CA GLN A 97 6.24 -4.74 -3.97
C GLN A 97 6.92 -4.46 -2.62
N ILE A 98 6.17 -3.94 -1.64
CA ILE A 98 6.67 -3.76 -0.27
C ILE A 98 6.95 -5.13 0.34
N LYS A 99 8.18 -5.29 0.83
CA LYS A 99 8.64 -6.49 1.52
C LYS A 99 8.23 -6.41 2.97
N LEU A 100 7.37 -7.31 3.40
CA LEU A 100 6.93 -7.38 4.79
C LEU A 100 8.06 -7.93 5.67
N GLU A 101 8.33 -7.21 6.76
CA GLU A 101 9.25 -7.61 7.83
C GLU A 101 8.52 -7.47 9.17
N ASP A 102 8.91 -8.28 10.15
CA ASP A 102 8.28 -8.24 11.47
C ASP A 102 8.46 -6.86 12.13
N GLN A 103 7.44 -6.41 12.85
CA GLN A 103 7.37 -5.11 13.54
C GLN A 103 7.44 -3.89 12.61
N MET A 104 7.28 -4.08 11.29
CA MET A 104 7.20 -2.97 10.34
C MET A 104 5.94 -2.13 10.57
N ILE A 105 6.10 -0.81 10.50
CA ILE A 105 4.99 0.16 10.53
C ILE A 105 4.78 0.69 9.12
N ILE A 106 3.55 0.65 8.64
CA ILE A 106 3.17 1.12 7.30
C ILE A 106 2.07 2.16 7.47
N THR A 107 2.36 3.38 7.06
CA THR A 107 1.44 4.51 7.19
C THR A 107 0.91 4.90 5.82
N PHE A 108 -0.40 4.94 5.68
CA PHE A 108 -1.12 5.43 4.51
C PHE A 108 -1.68 6.82 4.81
N THR A 109 -1.19 7.83 4.10
CA THR A 109 -1.54 9.23 4.37
C THR A 109 -2.20 9.86 3.16
N LEU A 110 -3.42 10.40 3.33
CA LEU A 110 -4.08 11.17 2.27
C LEU A 110 -3.29 12.46 2.03
N THR A 111 -2.78 12.63 0.82
CA THR A 111 -1.90 13.74 0.45
C THR A 111 -2.46 14.48 -0.76
N LYS A 112 -2.40 15.82 -0.74
CA LYS A 112 -2.75 16.65 -1.89
C LYS A 112 -1.59 16.73 -2.87
N VAL A 113 -1.86 16.57 -4.17
CA VAL A 113 -0.92 16.82 -5.26
C VAL A 113 -0.58 18.31 -5.27
N ASN A 114 0.67 18.64 -4.96
CA ASN A 114 1.20 19.98 -5.18
C ASN A 114 1.66 20.07 -6.64
N LEU A 115 0.80 20.63 -7.50
CA LEU A 115 1.21 21.05 -8.84
C LEU A 115 2.01 22.36 -8.67
N SER A 116 3.33 22.24 -8.70
CA SER A 116 4.27 23.37 -8.78
C SER A 116 4.29 23.98 -10.19
#